data_AF-A0A9E6S865-F1
#
_entry.id   AF-A0A9E6S865-F1
#
_cell.length_a   1.000
_cell.length_b   1.000
_cell.length_c   1.000
_cell.angle_alpha   90.00
_cell.angle_beta   90.00
_cell.angle_gamma   90.00
#
_symmetry.space_group_name_H-M   'P 1'
#
loop_
_entity.id
_entity.type
_entity.pdbx_description
1 polymer ?
#
loop_
_entity_poly.entity_id
_entity_poly.type
_entity_poly.pdbx_seq_one_letter_code
_entity_poly.pdbx_strand_id
1 'polypeptide(L)'
;QPHSGLNELPPIVAWRRGILGSGDQKGIGLPDQVSDEFKLRVDFLPSLPRTVQNYGVRFAHHDYRGDILRQWVGSKDPDNPRLARQFVVKYDPWDITEIYFLDPIVGRYYPLTSTAKTEHMTLWECEAAARATRRDNRSTVNERTIFEGMDEMRQQVATAAKNTRSARREQQRRLDSEKFSVKAQRRKSVPSVDNPTAAPVSALDPDDGPLAPMSGTVEASVPTLAPL
;
A
#
# COMPACT_ATOMS: atom_id res chain seq x y z
N GLN A 1 26.84 10.53 -10.69
CA GLN A 1 28.25 10.95 -10.56
C GLN A 1 29.13 9.71 -10.48
N PRO A 2 30.32 9.72 -11.09
CA PRO A 2 31.38 8.75 -10.84
C PRO A 2 31.62 8.56 -9.34
N HIS A 3 31.88 7.33 -8.90
CA HIS A 3 32.20 7.04 -7.52
C HIS A 3 33.57 6.35 -7.43
N SER A 4 34.46 6.86 -6.58
CA SER A 4 35.85 6.38 -6.47
C SER A 4 35.92 4.91 -6.08
N GLY A 5 35.04 4.45 -5.18
CA GLY A 5 34.94 3.04 -4.77
C GLY A 5 34.40 2.08 -5.85
N LEU A 6 34.03 2.58 -7.02
CA LEU A 6 33.56 1.77 -8.16
C LEU A 6 34.45 1.96 -9.40
N ASN A 7 35.74 2.28 -9.22
CA ASN A 7 36.66 2.58 -10.33
C ASN A 7 36.12 3.70 -11.23
N GLU A 8 35.62 4.78 -10.64
CA GLU A 8 35.00 5.92 -11.33
C GLU A 8 33.73 5.58 -12.12
N LEU A 9 33.15 4.39 -11.96
CA LEU A 9 31.84 4.09 -12.51
C LEU A 9 30.74 4.81 -11.72
N PRO A 10 29.74 5.38 -12.43
CA PRO A 10 28.52 5.81 -11.78
C PRO A 10 27.78 4.62 -11.14
N PRO A 11 27.28 4.73 -9.89
CA PRO A 11 26.59 3.64 -9.20
C PRO A 11 25.42 3.03 -9.99
N ILE A 12 24.68 3.86 -10.74
CA ILE A 12 23.58 3.39 -11.59
C ILE A 12 24.05 2.47 -12.73
N VAL A 13 25.26 2.69 -13.26
CA VAL A 13 25.85 1.86 -14.32
C VAL A 13 26.34 0.54 -13.73
N ALA A 14 27.00 0.57 -12.58
CA ALA A 14 27.42 -0.63 -11.87
C ALA A 14 26.21 -1.51 -11.49
N TRP A 15 25.14 -0.90 -10.98
CA TRP A 15 23.89 -1.61 -10.70
C TRP A 15 23.28 -2.24 -11.95
N ARG A 16 23.15 -1.47 -13.06
CA ARG A 16 22.63 -2.01 -14.33
C ARG A 16 23.46 -3.19 -14.85
N ARG A 17 24.78 -3.11 -14.78
CA ARG A 17 25.68 -4.23 -15.15
C ARG A 17 25.46 -5.46 -14.26
N GLY A 18 25.23 -5.26 -12.96
CA GLY A 18 24.90 -6.37 -12.06
C GLY A 18 23.57 -7.05 -12.42
N ILE A 19 22.53 -6.27 -12.75
CA ILE A 19 21.20 -6.80 -13.10
C ILE A 19 21.17 -7.43 -14.50
N LEU A 20 21.56 -6.67 -15.53
CA LEU A 20 21.43 -7.07 -16.94
C LEU A 20 22.64 -7.86 -17.46
N GLY A 21 23.76 -7.77 -16.75
CA GLY A 21 25.05 -8.28 -17.21
C GLY A 21 25.84 -7.24 -17.99
N SER A 22 27.07 -7.62 -18.30
CA SER A 22 27.97 -6.99 -19.26
C SER A 22 28.44 -8.06 -20.25
N GLY A 23 29.08 -7.68 -21.35
CA GLY A 23 29.63 -8.64 -22.32
C GLY A 23 30.50 -9.73 -21.68
N ASP A 24 31.25 -9.38 -20.64
CA ASP A 24 32.15 -10.30 -19.91
C ASP A 24 31.52 -10.99 -18.69
N GLN A 25 30.35 -10.54 -18.21
CA GLN A 25 29.77 -11.02 -16.96
C GLN A 25 28.25 -11.17 -17.07
N LYS A 26 27.76 -12.39 -16.84
CA LYS A 26 26.31 -12.66 -16.81
C LYS A 26 25.67 -11.93 -15.63
N GLY A 27 24.60 -11.18 -15.89
CA GLY A 27 23.82 -10.50 -14.86
C GLY A 27 22.97 -11.46 -14.05
N ILE A 28 22.50 -11.00 -12.89
CA ILE A 28 21.60 -11.78 -12.01
C ILE A 28 20.17 -11.92 -12.57
N GLY A 29 19.81 -11.12 -13.57
CA GLY A 29 18.45 -11.06 -14.12
C GLY A 29 17.55 -10.07 -13.39
N LEU A 30 16.39 -9.76 -13.99
CA LEU A 30 15.37 -8.94 -13.33
C LEU A 30 14.74 -9.75 -12.19
N PRO A 31 14.46 -9.12 -11.03
CA PRO A 31 13.74 -9.79 -9.96
C PRO A 31 12.33 -10.17 -10.42
N ASP A 32 11.80 -11.25 -9.86
CA ASP A 32 10.43 -11.70 -10.15
C ASP A 32 9.43 -10.58 -9.87
N GLN A 33 8.44 -10.46 -10.76
CA GLN A 33 7.36 -9.51 -10.56
C GLN A 33 6.54 -9.93 -9.34
N VAL A 34 6.37 -9.00 -8.40
CA VAL A 34 5.55 -9.24 -7.22
C VAL A 34 4.08 -9.25 -7.63
N SER A 35 3.38 -10.34 -7.32
CA SER A 35 1.98 -10.55 -7.68
C SER A 35 1.00 -9.73 -6.83
N ASP A 36 1.29 -9.56 -5.53
CA ASP A 36 0.46 -8.80 -4.60
C ASP A 36 1.18 -7.50 -4.17
N GLU A 37 0.90 -6.44 -4.92
CA GLU A 37 1.45 -5.11 -4.67
C GLU A 37 0.97 -4.53 -3.32
N PHE A 38 -0.26 -4.83 -2.91
CA PHE A 38 -0.81 -4.33 -1.66
C PHE A 38 -0.10 -4.95 -0.45
N LYS A 39 0.08 -6.28 -0.46
CA LYS A 39 0.86 -6.97 0.58
C LYS A 39 2.27 -6.42 0.65
N LEU A 40 2.94 -6.24 -0.49
CA LEU A 40 4.30 -5.69 -0.54
C LEU A 40 4.36 -4.32 0.13
N ARG A 41 3.43 -3.41 -0.18
CA ARG A 41 3.37 -2.07 0.45
C ARG A 41 3.19 -2.16 1.97
N VAL A 42 2.27 -3.01 2.44
CA VAL A 42 1.98 -3.17 3.87
C VAL A 42 3.12 -3.85 4.62
N ASP A 43 3.89 -4.74 3.99
CA ASP A 43 5.02 -5.41 4.63
C ASP A 43 6.09 -4.42 5.11
N PHE A 44 6.31 -3.33 4.38
CA PHE A 44 7.24 -2.26 4.74
C PHE A 44 6.72 -1.30 5.82
N LEU A 45 5.45 -1.41 6.23
CA LEU A 45 4.92 -0.58 7.30
C LEU A 45 5.47 -1.00 8.67
N PRO A 46 5.56 -0.06 9.63
CA PRO A 46 5.81 -0.37 11.03
C PRO A 46 4.81 -1.40 11.57
N SER A 47 5.34 -2.40 12.29
CA SER A 47 4.54 -3.42 12.96
C SER A 47 4.37 -3.12 14.44
N LEU A 48 3.19 -3.45 14.95
CA LEU A 48 2.79 -3.29 16.34
C LEU A 48 2.04 -4.55 16.80
N PRO A 49 2.51 -5.24 17.85
CA PRO A 49 1.75 -6.35 18.42
C PRO A 49 0.56 -5.82 19.23
N ARG A 50 -0.64 -6.34 18.92
CA ARG A 50 -1.88 -5.98 19.62
C ARG A 50 -2.78 -7.17 19.86
N THR A 51 -3.52 -7.11 20.96
CA THR A 51 -4.58 -8.08 21.24
C THR A 51 -5.89 -7.63 20.59
N VAL A 52 -6.73 -8.59 20.23
CA VAL A 52 -8.06 -8.32 19.69
C VAL A 52 -9.08 -8.50 20.81
N GLN A 53 -9.78 -7.42 21.13
CA GLN A 53 -10.79 -7.34 22.20
C GLN A 53 -12.18 -7.09 21.61
N ASN A 54 -13.23 -7.03 22.45
CA ASN A 54 -14.59 -6.75 21.98
C ASN A 54 -14.73 -5.40 21.26
N TYR A 55 -13.94 -4.39 21.64
CA TYR A 55 -13.90 -3.10 20.96
C TYR A 55 -13.12 -3.15 19.63
N GLY A 56 -12.43 -4.26 19.34
CA GLY A 56 -11.54 -4.45 18.21
C GLY A 56 -10.07 -4.36 18.61
N VAL A 57 -9.28 -3.61 17.83
CA VAL A 57 -7.87 -3.32 18.12
C VAL A 57 -7.74 -1.88 18.58
N ARG A 58 -7.04 -1.62 19.68
CA ARG A 58 -6.78 -0.25 20.16
C ARG A 58 -5.36 0.21 19.83
N PHE A 59 -5.25 1.36 19.17
CA PHE A 59 -3.98 1.99 18.83
C PHE A 59 -4.11 3.51 18.78
N ALA A 60 -3.09 4.24 19.24
CA ALA A 60 -3.05 5.71 19.22
C ALA A 60 -4.31 6.41 19.78
N HIS A 61 -4.93 5.83 20.82
CA HIS A 61 -6.20 6.29 21.43
C HIS A 61 -7.46 6.11 20.57
N HIS A 62 -7.37 5.34 19.49
CA HIS A 62 -8.49 4.97 18.61
C HIS A 62 -8.79 3.48 18.69
N ASP A 63 -10.06 3.13 18.46
CA ASP A 63 -10.55 1.77 18.39
C ASP A 63 -10.85 1.40 16.93
N TYR A 64 -10.20 0.36 16.43
CA TYR A 64 -10.31 -0.11 15.05
C TYR A 64 -11.14 -1.37 14.96
N ARG A 65 -12.05 -1.41 13.98
CA ARG A 65 -12.98 -2.51 13.78
C ARG A 65 -12.91 -3.06 12.36
N GLY A 66 -13.30 -4.33 12.22
CA GLY A 66 -13.46 -5.03 10.97
C GLY A 66 -14.03 -6.42 11.23
N ASP A 67 -14.81 -6.96 10.29
CA ASP A 67 -15.52 -8.23 10.52
C ASP A 67 -14.57 -9.42 10.72
N ILE A 68 -13.37 -9.36 10.13
CA ILE A 68 -12.32 -10.38 10.30
C ILE A 68 -11.86 -10.52 11.76
N LEU A 69 -12.06 -9.50 12.60
CA LEU A 69 -11.67 -9.57 14.01
C LEU A 69 -12.59 -10.43 14.84
N ARG A 70 -13.85 -10.66 14.41
CA ARG A 70 -14.88 -11.35 15.22
C ARG A 70 -14.45 -12.74 15.68
N GLN A 71 -13.75 -13.48 14.82
CA GLN A 71 -13.22 -14.81 15.14
C GLN A 71 -12.02 -14.79 16.09
N TRP A 72 -11.36 -13.64 16.25
CA TRP A 72 -10.15 -13.47 17.04
C TRP A 72 -10.39 -12.81 18.41
N VAL A 73 -11.60 -12.31 18.66
CA VAL A 73 -11.97 -11.64 19.92
C VAL A 73 -11.73 -12.57 21.10
N GLY A 74 -10.90 -12.12 22.05
CA GLY A 74 -10.61 -12.88 23.27
C GLY A 74 -9.80 -14.16 23.05
N SER A 75 -9.20 -14.32 21.87
CA SER A 75 -8.32 -15.46 21.59
C SER A 75 -7.13 -15.51 22.55
N LYS A 76 -6.78 -16.73 22.96
CA LYS A 76 -5.67 -17.00 23.87
C LYS A 76 -4.43 -17.39 23.08
N ASP A 77 -3.28 -17.12 23.68
CA ASP A 77 -1.99 -17.50 23.10
C ASP A 77 -1.92 -19.04 22.96
N PRO A 78 -1.56 -19.57 21.77
CA PRO A 78 -1.38 -21.01 21.56
C PRO A 78 -0.37 -21.65 22.53
N ASP A 79 0.68 -20.92 22.89
CA ASP A 79 1.75 -21.44 23.76
C ASP A 79 1.42 -21.26 25.25
N ASN A 80 0.63 -20.23 25.60
CA ASN A 80 0.28 -19.92 26.98
C ASN A 80 -1.21 -19.52 27.14
N PRO A 81 -2.09 -20.46 27.55
CA PRO A 81 -3.53 -20.21 27.70
C PRO A 81 -3.93 -19.15 28.74
N ARG A 82 -2.98 -18.63 29.54
CA ARG A 82 -3.23 -17.54 30.50
C ARG A 82 -3.09 -16.16 29.86
N LEU A 83 -2.39 -16.07 28.72
CA LEU A 83 -2.13 -14.82 28.02
C LEU A 83 -3.11 -14.63 26.86
N ALA A 84 -3.47 -13.37 26.60
CA ALA A 84 -4.21 -13.01 25.41
C ALA A 84 -3.29 -13.10 24.18
N ARG A 85 -3.80 -13.64 23.08
CA ARG A 85 -3.05 -13.77 21.84
C ARG A 85 -2.69 -12.39 21.29
N GLN A 86 -1.42 -12.19 20.97
CA GLN A 86 -0.96 -11.01 20.27
C GLN A 86 -0.94 -11.27 18.76
N PHE A 87 -1.42 -10.30 18.00
CA PHE A 87 -1.45 -10.32 16.54
C PHE A 87 -0.57 -9.23 15.98
N VAL A 88 -0.01 -9.49 14.80
CA VAL A 88 0.76 -8.51 14.06
C VAL A 88 -0.20 -7.54 13.38
N VAL A 89 -0.11 -6.28 13.78
CA VAL A 89 -0.83 -5.18 13.15
C VAL A 89 0.18 -4.23 12.54
N LYS A 90 -0.02 -3.85 11.30
CA LYS A 90 0.78 -2.85 10.59
C LYS A 90 0.02 -1.54 10.56
N TYR A 91 0.71 -0.41 10.65
CA TYR A 91 0.07 0.91 10.59
C TYR A 91 0.89 1.87 9.74
N ASP A 92 0.21 2.83 9.12
CA ASP A 92 0.87 3.90 8.38
C ASP A 92 1.01 5.12 9.30
N PRO A 93 2.24 5.56 9.65
CA PRO A 93 2.44 6.74 10.49
C PRO A 93 1.87 8.02 9.87
N TRP A 94 1.75 8.07 8.54
CA TRP A 94 1.19 9.20 7.82
C TRP A 94 -0.33 9.19 7.83
N ASP A 95 -0.97 8.02 7.89
CA ASP A 95 -2.43 7.93 7.98
C ASP A 95 -2.86 6.77 8.89
N ILE A 96 -3.24 7.11 10.13
CA ILE A 96 -3.73 6.15 11.11
C ILE A 96 -5.26 6.00 11.08
N THR A 97 -5.96 6.45 10.03
CA THR A 97 -7.40 6.16 9.89
C THR A 97 -7.69 4.68 9.62
N GLU A 98 -6.72 3.98 9.02
CA GLU A 98 -6.75 2.55 8.78
C GLU A 98 -5.49 1.90 9.36
N ILE A 99 -5.65 0.71 9.94
CA ILE A 99 -4.55 -0.18 10.28
C ILE A 99 -4.73 -1.50 9.54
N TYR A 100 -3.69 -2.31 9.44
CA TYR A 100 -3.69 -3.54 8.66
C TYR A 100 -3.43 -4.72 9.58
N PHE A 101 -4.44 -5.57 9.76
CA PHE A 101 -4.36 -6.76 10.58
C PHE A 101 -3.90 -7.95 9.72
N LEU A 102 -2.84 -8.64 10.15
CA LEU A 102 -2.39 -9.87 9.51
C LEU A 102 -3.20 -11.05 10.05
N ASP A 103 -4.01 -11.67 9.20
CA ASP A 103 -4.67 -12.93 9.57
C ASP A 103 -3.62 -14.05 9.67
N PRO A 104 -3.47 -14.71 10.83
CA PRO A 104 -2.44 -15.73 11.02
C PRO A 104 -2.74 -17.06 10.32
N ILE A 105 -3.98 -17.31 9.88
CA ILE A 105 -4.36 -18.52 9.14
C ILE A 105 -4.15 -18.30 7.64
N VAL A 106 -4.70 -17.20 7.12
CA VAL A 106 -4.70 -16.91 5.69
C VAL A 106 -3.39 -16.25 5.24
N GLY A 107 -2.64 -15.62 6.16
CA GLY A 107 -1.40 -14.92 5.84
C GLY A 107 -1.61 -13.64 5.02
N ARG A 108 -2.80 -13.04 5.10
CA ARG A 108 -3.19 -11.83 4.34
C ARG A 108 -3.50 -10.66 5.27
N TYR A 109 -3.23 -9.46 4.79
CA TYR A 109 -3.55 -8.23 5.51
C TYR A 109 -4.98 -7.79 5.22
N TYR A 110 -5.72 -7.46 6.27
CA TYR A 110 -7.06 -6.89 6.20
C TYR A 110 -7.05 -5.47 6.76
N PRO A 111 -7.55 -4.47 6.00
CA PRO A 111 -7.69 -3.12 6.52
C PRO A 111 -8.78 -3.08 7.60
N LEU A 112 -8.46 -2.47 8.72
CA LEU A 112 -9.37 -2.16 9.81
C LEU A 112 -9.50 -0.65 9.89
N THR A 113 -10.74 -0.17 9.84
CA THR A 113 -11.03 1.27 9.91
C THR A 113 -11.22 1.69 11.36
N SER A 114 -10.75 2.90 11.70
CA SER A 114 -11.10 3.53 12.97
C SER A 114 -12.63 3.64 13.12
N THR A 115 -13.13 3.44 14.33
CA THR A 115 -14.55 3.57 14.66
C THR A 115 -15.00 5.03 14.50
N ALA A 116 -14.14 5.98 14.84
CA ALA A 116 -14.40 7.37 14.56
C ALA A 116 -14.22 7.67 13.08
N LYS A 117 -15.26 8.26 12.50
CA LYS A 117 -15.22 8.76 11.13
C LYS A 117 -14.49 10.09 11.09
N THR A 118 -13.19 10.03 10.87
CA THR A 118 -12.33 11.19 10.68
C THR A 118 -11.66 11.15 9.31
N GLU A 119 -11.29 12.32 8.81
CA GLU A 119 -10.43 12.47 7.64
C GLU A 119 -9.02 11.93 7.88
N HIS A 120 -8.12 12.16 6.92
CA HIS A 120 -6.69 11.87 7.05
C HIS A 120 -6.12 12.38 8.38
N MET A 121 -5.41 11.49 9.08
CA MET A 121 -4.92 11.71 10.43
C MET A 121 -3.54 11.11 10.58
N THR A 122 -2.54 11.94 10.86
CA THR A 122 -1.18 11.47 11.10
C THR A 122 -1.01 11.01 12.54
N LEU A 123 -0.10 10.06 12.79
CA LEU A 123 0.21 9.62 14.16
C LEU A 123 0.72 10.79 15.02
N TRP A 124 1.54 11.67 14.43
CA TRP A 124 2.08 12.84 15.12
C TRP A 124 0.99 13.81 15.57
N GLU A 125 -0.04 14.06 14.75
CA GLU A 125 -1.15 14.95 15.12
C GLU A 125 -1.90 14.40 16.32
N CYS A 126 -2.17 13.09 16.34
CA CYS A 126 -2.82 12.45 17.49
C CYS A 126 -1.99 12.53 18.76
N GLU A 127 -0.68 12.27 18.66
CA GLU A 127 0.22 12.39 19.81
C GLU A 127 0.39 13.85 20.28
N ALA A 128 0.38 14.81 19.36
CA ALA A 128 0.40 16.23 19.69
C ALA A 128 -0.88 16.66 20.41
N ALA A 129 -2.05 16.27 19.90
CA ALA A 129 -3.35 16.54 20.52
C ALA A 129 -3.44 15.89 21.91
N ALA A 130 -3.08 14.60 22.03
CA ALA A 130 -3.07 13.91 23.31
C ALA A 130 -2.13 14.59 24.33
N ARG A 131 -0.97 15.11 23.90
CA ARG A 131 -0.08 15.89 24.77
C ARG A 131 -0.68 17.23 25.18
N ALA A 132 -1.37 17.92 24.28
CA ALA A 132 -2.05 19.18 24.59
C ALA A 132 -3.17 18.96 25.63
N THR A 133 -4.05 17.97 25.40
CA THR A 133 -5.13 17.62 26.34
C THR A 133 -4.61 17.29 27.74
N ARG A 134 -3.46 16.58 27.85
CA ARG A 134 -2.84 16.28 29.14
C ARG A 134 -2.30 17.52 29.85
N ARG A 135 -1.75 18.49 29.12
CA ARG A 135 -1.23 19.74 29.72
C ARG A 135 -2.34 20.59 30.29
N ASP A 136 -3.48 20.64 29.62
CA ASP A 136 -4.58 21.53 30.00
C ASP A 136 -5.38 21.00 31.20
N ASN A 137 -5.03 19.83 31.76
CA ASN A 137 -5.74 19.14 32.86
C ASN A 137 -7.26 19.00 32.63
N ARG A 138 -7.72 19.13 31.38
CA ARG A 138 -9.15 19.28 31.07
C ARG A 138 -9.95 17.98 31.11
N SER A 139 -9.32 16.81 31.08
CA SER A 139 -10.05 15.52 31.08
C SER A 139 -9.12 14.31 30.98
N THR A 140 -9.68 13.12 31.21
CA THR A 140 -9.15 11.86 30.67
C THR A 140 -8.96 12.00 29.16
N VAL A 141 -7.80 11.56 28.64
CA VAL A 141 -7.50 11.55 27.20
C VAL A 141 -8.41 10.55 26.52
N ASN A 142 -9.43 11.07 25.84
CA ASN A 142 -10.41 10.29 25.09
C ASN A 142 -10.36 10.67 23.62
N GLU A 143 -10.89 9.79 22.77
CA GLU A 143 -10.94 9.98 21.32
C GLU A 143 -11.56 11.34 20.92
N ARG A 144 -12.67 11.74 21.54
CA ARG A 144 -13.31 13.04 21.29
C ARG A 144 -12.39 14.24 21.56
N THR A 145 -11.71 14.25 22.71
CA THR A 145 -10.82 15.36 23.11
C THR A 145 -9.59 15.46 22.21
N ILE A 146 -9.15 14.33 21.64
CA ILE A 146 -8.07 14.30 20.66
C ILE A 146 -8.52 14.96 19.36
N PHE A 147 -9.72 14.65 18.86
CA PHE A 147 -10.24 15.28 17.65
C PHE A 147 -10.45 16.77 17.81
N GLU A 148 -11.07 17.21 18.92
CA GLU A 148 -11.23 18.63 19.22
C GLU A 148 -9.86 19.34 19.25
N GLY A 149 -8.87 18.76 19.93
CA GLY A 149 -7.51 19.31 19.95
C GLY A 149 -6.82 19.32 18.58
N MET A 150 -7.05 18.31 17.74
CA MET A 150 -6.53 18.27 16.37
C MET A 150 -7.13 19.38 15.51
N ASP A 151 -8.44 19.60 15.58
CA ASP A 151 -9.13 20.63 14.80
C ASP A 151 -8.67 22.03 15.23
N GLU A 152 -8.52 22.27 16.53
CA GLU A 152 -7.95 23.50 17.06
C GLU A 152 -6.51 23.75 16.56
N MET A 153 -5.64 22.74 16.62
CA MET A 153 -4.27 22.84 16.11
C MET A 153 -4.26 23.14 14.62
N ARG A 154 -5.11 22.47 13.83
CA ARG A 154 -5.22 22.69 12.38
C ARG A 154 -5.68 24.10 12.07
N GLN A 155 -6.65 24.63 12.82
CA GLN A 155 -7.13 25.99 12.65
C GLN A 155 -6.05 27.03 13.00
N GLN A 156 -5.27 26.80 14.05
CA GLN A 156 -4.13 27.65 14.40
C GLN A 156 -3.06 27.65 13.30
N VAL A 157 -2.73 26.48 12.74
CA VAL A 157 -1.80 26.37 11.62
C VAL A 157 -2.33 27.11 10.38
N ALA A 158 -3.61 26.92 10.04
CA ALA A 158 -4.22 27.56 8.87
C ALA A 158 -4.22 29.10 8.98
N THR A 159 -4.53 29.64 10.15
CA THR A 159 -4.49 31.09 10.40
C THR A 159 -3.05 31.63 10.39
N ALA A 160 -2.11 30.91 11.01
CA ALA A 160 -0.69 31.29 11.07
C ALA A 160 0.07 31.12 9.76
N ALA A 161 -0.40 30.28 8.82
CA ALA A 161 0.24 30.03 7.53
C ALA A 161 0.36 31.29 6.67
N LYS A 162 -0.56 32.25 6.80
CA LYS A 162 -0.46 33.55 6.12
C LYS A 162 0.80 34.30 6.57
N ASN A 163 1.10 34.24 7.85
CA ASN A 163 2.09 35.11 8.49
C ASN A 163 3.47 34.44 8.65
N THR A 164 3.51 33.11 8.83
CA THR A 164 4.75 32.42 9.24
C THR A 164 5.14 31.31 8.27
N ARG A 165 6.46 31.20 8.00
CA ARG A 165 7.01 30.13 7.17
C ARG A 165 6.87 28.76 7.81
N SER A 166 6.95 28.68 9.14
CA SER A 166 6.79 27.43 9.90
C SER A 166 5.40 26.84 9.71
N ALA A 167 4.34 27.63 9.86
CA ALA A 167 2.97 27.14 9.68
C ALA A 167 2.68 26.70 8.24
N ARG A 168 3.23 27.40 7.22
CA ARG A 168 3.14 26.93 5.81
C ARG A 168 3.80 25.57 5.60
N ARG A 169 4.97 25.35 6.21
CA ARG A 169 5.67 24.05 6.15
C ARG A 169 4.87 22.94 6.81
N GLU A 170 4.22 23.23 7.94
CA GLU A 170 3.35 22.26 8.62
C GLU A 170 2.15 21.88 7.75
N GLN A 171 1.48 22.88 7.16
CA GLN A 171 0.38 22.64 6.23
C GLN A 171 0.83 21.80 5.03
N GLN A 172 1.99 22.09 4.44
CA GLN A 172 2.53 21.31 3.34
C GLN A 172 2.85 19.87 3.76
N ARG A 173 3.43 19.67 4.95
CA ARG A 173 3.72 18.33 5.48
C ARG A 173 2.47 17.47 5.57
N ARG A 174 1.34 18.04 5.98
CA ARG A 174 0.04 17.33 6.01
C ARG A 174 -0.47 16.97 4.62
N LEU A 175 -0.35 17.87 3.65
CA LEU A 175 -0.73 17.56 2.27
C LEU A 175 0.13 16.46 1.67
N ASP A 176 1.41 16.44 2.03
CA ASP A 176 2.34 15.41 1.58
C ASP A 176 2.07 14.07 2.28
N SER A 177 1.78 14.06 3.59
CA SER A 177 1.41 12.83 4.31
C SER A 177 0.16 12.18 3.72
N GLU A 178 -0.83 12.97 3.32
CA GLU A 178 -2.04 12.45 2.68
C GLU A 178 -1.70 11.75 1.35
N LYS A 179 -0.85 12.37 0.53
CA LYS A 179 -0.41 11.80 -0.77
C LYS A 179 0.40 10.53 -0.61
N PHE A 180 1.27 10.49 0.40
CA PHE A 180 2.18 9.36 0.64
C PHE A 180 1.52 8.21 1.40
N SER A 181 0.34 8.42 2.00
CA SER A 181 -0.36 7.37 2.72
C SER A 181 -0.66 6.14 1.85
N VAL A 182 -0.58 4.95 2.45
CA VAL A 182 -0.90 3.68 1.79
C VAL A 182 -2.35 3.66 1.32
N LYS A 183 -3.26 4.28 2.10
CA LYS A 183 -4.67 4.42 1.74
C LYS A 183 -4.86 5.23 0.45
N ALA A 184 -4.20 6.38 0.32
CA ALA A 184 -4.28 7.20 -0.89
C ALA A 184 -3.65 6.50 -2.10
N GLN A 185 -2.55 5.76 -1.89
CA GLN A 185 -1.92 4.97 -2.94
C GLN A 185 -2.81 3.81 -3.40
N ARG A 186 -3.44 3.08 -2.48
CA ARG A 186 -4.39 2.00 -2.79
C ARG A 186 -5.56 2.49 -3.63
N ARG A 187 -6.08 3.68 -3.35
CA ARG A 187 -7.16 4.30 -4.15
C ARG A 187 -6.75 4.59 -5.60
N LYS A 188 -5.46 4.84 -5.86
CA LYS A 188 -4.94 5.11 -7.21
C LYS A 188 -4.67 3.83 -8.01
N SER A 189 -4.33 2.72 -7.34
CA SER A 189 -3.98 1.46 -7.98
C SER A 189 -5.19 0.60 -8.39
N VAL A 190 -6.40 0.89 -7.86
CA VAL A 190 -7.63 0.24 -8.32
C VAL A 190 -8.10 0.91 -9.61
N PRO A 191 -8.14 0.21 -10.77
CA PRO A 191 -8.74 0.78 -11.97
C PRO A 191 -10.23 0.99 -11.70
N SER A 192 -10.70 2.24 -11.87
CA SER A 192 -12.12 2.56 -11.84
C SER A 192 -12.84 1.77 -12.93
N VAL A 193 -13.72 0.85 -12.54
CA VAL A 193 -14.53 0.06 -13.48
C VAL A 193 -15.69 0.90 -14.07
N ASP A 194 -15.88 2.14 -13.59
CA ASP A 194 -17.06 2.95 -13.91
C ASP A 194 -16.85 3.98 -15.02
N ASN A 195 -16.17 3.62 -16.12
CA ASN A 195 -16.15 4.48 -17.31
C ASN A 195 -16.46 3.67 -18.59
N PRO A 196 -17.73 3.56 -19.02
CA PRO A 196 -18.08 3.03 -20.33
C PRO A 196 -17.94 4.13 -21.37
N THR A 197 -16.71 4.58 -21.63
CA THR A 197 -16.39 5.30 -22.87
C THR A 197 -15.10 4.73 -23.42
N ALA A 198 -15.17 3.47 -23.84
CA ALA A 198 -14.31 3.04 -24.92
C ALA A 198 -14.81 3.79 -26.16
N ALA A 199 -14.05 4.81 -26.58
CA ALA A 199 -14.18 5.34 -27.93
C ALA A 199 -14.11 4.13 -28.89
N PRO A 200 -15.01 4.00 -29.86
CA PRO A 200 -14.97 2.88 -30.79
C PRO A 200 -13.61 2.92 -31.47
N VAL A 201 -12.86 1.82 -31.34
CA VAL A 201 -11.68 1.53 -32.15
C VAL A 201 -12.09 1.75 -33.60
N SER A 202 -11.53 2.80 -34.21
CA SER A 202 -11.72 3.09 -35.62
C SER A 202 -11.33 1.84 -36.41
N ALA A 203 -12.26 1.39 -37.26
CA ALA A 203 -12.08 0.24 -38.12
C ALA A 203 -10.74 0.33 -38.85
N LEU A 204 -10.00 -0.78 -38.82
CA LEU A 204 -8.83 -1.01 -39.67
C LEU A 204 -9.21 -0.77 -41.13
N ASP A 205 -8.37 -0.01 -41.82
CA ASP A 205 -8.44 0.22 -43.26
C ASP A 205 -8.53 -1.12 -44.03
N PRO A 206 -9.46 -1.28 -44.98
CA PRO A 206 -9.53 -2.47 -45.83
C PRO A 206 -8.60 -2.28 -47.04
N ASP A 207 -7.30 -2.53 -46.86
CA ASP A 207 -6.36 -2.66 -47.99
C ASP A 207 -5.36 -3.81 -47.78
N ASP A 208 -5.90 -5.01 -47.55
CA ASP A 208 -5.18 -6.26 -47.81
C ASP A 208 -6.00 -7.05 -48.83
N GLY A 209 -5.61 -6.91 -50.11
CA GLY A 209 -6.14 -7.72 -51.20
C GLY A 209 -5.84 -9.21 -50.99
N PRO A 210 -6.61 -10.12 -51.62
CA PRO A 210 -6.50 -11.55 -51.36
C PRO A 210 -5.12 -12.09 -51.79
N LEU A 211 -4.38 -12.66 -50.84
CA LEU A 211 -3.16 -13.41 -51.10
C LEU A 211 -3.49 -14.64 -51.96
N ALA A 212 -2.95 -14.68 -53.18
CA ALA A 212 -3.06 -15.82 -54.07
C ALA A 212 -2.23 -17.02 -53.53
N PRO A 213 -2.72 -18.27 -53.65
CA PRO A 213 -1.94 -19.44 -53.25
C PRO A 213 -0.80 -19.70 -54.24
N MET A 214 0.41 -19.87 -53.71
CA MET A 214 1.60 -20.22 -54.47
C MET A 214 1.49 -21.65 -55.01
N SER A 215 1.41 -21.81 -56.33
CA SER A 215 1.54 -23.10 -57.02
C SER A 215 2.96 -23.64 -56.89
N GLY A 216 3.11 -24.86 -56.37
CA GLY A 216 4.40 -25.54 -56.27
C GLY A 216 4.26 -26.97 -55.76
N THR A 217 3.98 -27.87 -56.70
CA THR A 217 3.78 -29.31 -56.54
C THR A 217 4.95 -30.02 -55.85
N VAL A 218 4.66 -30.82 -54.82
CA VAL A 218 5.47 -31.99 -54.46
C VAL A 218 4.52 -33.17 -54.31
N GLU A 219 4.52 -34.07 -55.30
CA GLU A 219 3.80 -35.35 -55.25
C GLU A 219 4.35 -36.20 -54.10
N ALA A 220 3.53 -36.41 -53.07
CA ALA A 220 3.73 -37.50 -52.12
C ALA A 220 2.96 -38.72 -52.62
N SER A 221 3.70 -39.71 -53.10
CA SER A 221 3.22 -41.05 -53.48
C SER A 221 2.62 -41.75 -52.24
N VAL A 222 1.35 -42.11 -52.32
CA VAL A 222 0.64 -42.91 -51.30
C VAL A 222 0.64 -44.38 -51.76
N PRO A 223 1.06 -45.35 -50.93
CA PRO A 223 0.93 -46.76 -51.28
C PRO A 223 -0.52 -47.24 -51.13
N THR A 224 -1.02 -47.85 -52.20
CA THR A 224 -2.32 -48.52 -52.31
C THR A 224 -2.38 -49.75 -51.40
N LEU A 225 -3.33 -49.77 -50.46
CA LEU A 225 -3.82 -50.98 -49.81
C LEU A 225 -4.94 -51.58 -50.66
N ALA A 226 -4.75 -52.82 -51.13
CA ALA A 226 -5.77 -53.61 -51.82
C ALA A 226 -6.71 -54.29 -50.80
N PRO A 227 -8.00 -54.50 -51.12
CA PRO A 227 -8.90 -55.25 -50.26
C PRO A 227 -9.02 -56.73 -50.67
N LEU A 228 -9.25 -57.55 -49.62
CA LEU A 228 -9.58 -58.98 -49.55
C LEU A 228 -8.46 -59.99 -49.82
#